data_AF-A0A533U5E3-F1
#
_entry.id   AF-A0A533U5E3-F1
#
_cell.length_a   1.000
_cell.length_b   1.000
_cell.length_c   1.000
_cell.angle_alpha   90.00
_cell.angle_beta   90.00
_cell.angle_gamma   90.00
#
_symmetry.space_group_name_H-M   'P 1'
#
loop_
_entity.id
_entity.type
_entity.pdbx_description
1 polymer ?
#
loop_
_entity_poly.entity_id
_entity_poly.type
_entity_poly.pdbx_seq_one_letter_code
_entity_poly.pdbx_strand_id
1 'polypeptide(L)' 'VIDFGLAQRTDKMEDHAIDLRLFKEILNSAHVHIMEKAWASFLRGYKKMVGISRHNRVLIQVSIIESRGRYANVV' A
#
# COMPACT_ATOMS: atom_id res chain seq x y z
N VAL A 1 -8.13 -0.90 17.03
CA VAL A 1 -8.43 -1.06 15.59
C VAL A 1 -9.65 -1.95 15.47
N ILE A 2 -10.54 -1.66 14.52
CA ILE A 2 -11.83 -2.34 14.31
C ILE A 2 -11.88 -2.90 12.88
N ASP A 3 -12.84 -3.77 12.58
CA ASP A 3 -13.05 -4.38 11.24
C ASP A 3 -11.89 -5.26 10.72
N PHE A 4 -11.57 -6.33 11.46
CA PHE A 4 -10.60 -7.35 11.05
C PHE A 4 -11.26 -8.64 10.55
N GLY A 5 -12.51 -8.58 10.07
CA GLY A 5 -13.24 -9.78 9.62
C GLY A 5 -12.58 -10.50 8.44
N LEU A 6 -11.78 -9.78 7.64
CA LEU A 6 -11.00 -10.30 6.52
C LEU A 6 -9.48 -10.36 6.81
N ALA A 7 -9.06 -10.09 8.04
CA ALA A 7 -7.64 -10.01 8.36
C ALA A 7 -7.00 -11.39 8.48
N GLN A 8 -5.74 -11.48 8.03
CA GLN A 8 -4.96 -12.71 8.11
C GLN A 8 -3.59 -12.43 8.70
N ARG A 9 -3.08 -13.34 9.55
CA ARG A 9 -1.67 -13.34 9.95
C ARG A 9 -0.85 -13.95 8.83
N THR A 10 0.11 -13.20 8.31
CA THR A 10 0.92 -13.61 7.18
C THR A 10 2.27 -12.90 7.19
N ASP A 11 3.30 -13.62 6.76
CA ASP A 11 4.62 -13.03 6.50
C ASP A 11 4.85 -12.77 5.00
N LYS A 12 3.89 -13.14 4.15
CA LYS A 12 3.99 -12.99 2.70
C LYS A 12 4.02 -11.51 2.34
N MET A 13 4.99 -11.12 1.52
CA MET A 13 5.13 -9.74 1.07
C MET A 13 3.99 -9.31 0.14
N GLU A 14 3.40 -10.26 -0.58
CA GLU A 14 2.29 -10.00 -1.51
C GLU A 14 1.02 -9.57 -0.77
N ASP A 15 0.68 -10.25 0.33
CA ASP A 15 -0.47 -9.88 1.16
C ASP A 15 -0.30 -8.43 1.68
N HIS A 16 0.89 -8.06 2.16
CA HIS A 16 1.18 -6.69 2.58
C HIS A 16 1.15 -5.69 1.41
N ALA A 17 1.59 -6.10 0.21
CA ALA A 17 1.55 -5.24 -0.96
C ALA A 17 0.11 -4.99 -1.43
N ILE A 18 -0.78 -5.98 -1.30
CA ILE A 18 -2.22 -5.84 -1.57
C ILE A 18 -2.83 -4.83 -0.59
N ASP A 19 -2.54 -4.94 0.71
CA ASP A 19 -3.01 -3.98 1.72
C ASP A 19 -2.54 -2.55 1.42
N LEU A 20 -1.25 -2.38 1.08
CA LEU A 20 -0.68 -1.08 0.74
C LEU A 20 -1.31 -0.47 -0.52
N ARG A 21 -1.54 -1.30 -1.55
CA ARG A 21 -2.20 -0.87 -2.78
C ARG A 21 -3.65 -0.45 -2.53
N LEU A 22 -4.39 -1.22 -1.74
CA LEU A 22 -5.76 -0.88 -1.35
C LEU A 22 -5.80 0.45 -0.56
N PHE A 23 -4.88 0.64 0.39
CA PHE A 23 -4.78 1.89 1.13
C PHE A 23 -4.48 3.09 0.22
N LYS A 24 -3.54 2.94 -0.72
CA LYS A 24 -3.23 3.98 -1.73
C LYS A 24 -4.45 4.32 -2.60
N GLU A 25 -5.23 3.31 -2.99
CA GLU A 25 -6.47 3.49 -3.78
C GLU A 25 -7.56 4.22 -3.01
N ILE A 26 -7.70 3.97 -1.70
CA ILE A 26 -8.63 4.72 -0.85
C ILE A 26 -8.21 6.19 -0.76
N LEU A 27 -6.91 6.47 -0.59
CA LEU A 27 -6.41 7.85 -0.58
C LEU A 27 -6.67 8.56 -1.92
N ASN A 28 -6.46 7.85 -3.03
CA ASN A 28 -6.74 8.36 -4.37
C ASN A 28 -8.22 8.62 -4.62
N SER A 29 -9.13 7.79 -4.10
CA SER A 29 -10.57 7.92 -4.39
C SER A 29 -11.28 8.89 -3.44
N ALA A 30 -10.94 8.89 -2.15
CA ALA A 30 -11.66 9.66 -1.12
C ALA A 30 -10.91 10.91 -0.66
N HIS A 31 -9.60 11.01 -0.89
CA HIS A 31 -8.74 12.04 -0.30
C HIS A 31 -7.74 12.65 -1.30
N VAL A 32 -8.14 12.83 -2.56
CA VAL A 32 -7.31 13.32 -3.68
C VAL A 32 -6.42 14.52 -3.29
N HIS A 33 -7.00 15.54 -2.65
CA HIS A 33 -6.29 16.79 -2.32
C HIS A 33 -5.08 16.63 -1.39
N ILE A 34 -5.05 15.57 -0.59
CA ILE A 34 -3.95 15.30 0.37
C ILE A 34 -3.20 14.01 0.06
N MET A 35 -3.60 13.29 -0.99
CA MET A 35 -3.13 11.93 -1.28
C MET A 35 -1.61 11.84 -1.28
N GLU A 36 -0.92 12.71 -2.03
CA GLU A 36 0.53 12.65 -2.17
C GLU A 36 1.24 12.82 -0.81
N LYS A 37 0.79 13.79 -0.01
CA LYS A 37 1.35 14.08 1.31
C LYS A 37 1.06 12.95 2.30
N ALA A 38 -0.16 12.41 2.27
CA ALA A 38 -0.59 11.31 3.14
C ALA A 38 0.17 10.02 2.81
N TRP A 39 0.25 9.67 1.53
CA TRP A 39 0.97 8.49 1.05
C TRP A 39 2.47 8.58 1.36
N ALA A 40 3.11 9.71 1.08
CA ALA A 40 4.52 9.92 1.40
C ALA A 40 4.80 9.81 2.91
N SER A 41 3.89 10.33 3.74
CA SER A 41 4.02 10.26 5.20
C SER A 41 3.83 8.84 5.74
N PHE A 42 2.86 8.12 5.19
CA PHE A 42 2.65 6.70 5.47
C PHE A 42 3.89 5.88 5.13
N LEU A 43 4.48 6.04 3.93
CA LEU A 43 5.67 5.30 3.53
C LEU A 43 6.87 5.56 4.45
N ARG A 44 7.06 6.82 4.90
CA ARG A 44 8.11 7.13 5.89
C ARG A 44 7.89 6.38 7.21
N GLY A 45 6.64 6.31 7.70
CA GLY A 45 6.30 5.56 8.91
C GLY A 45 6.49 4.05 8.72
N TYR A 46 5.95 3.51 7.63
CA TYR A 46 6.05 2.09 7.29
C TYR A 46 7.52 1.64 7.18
N LYS A 47 8.37 2.41 6.48
CA LYS A 47 9.81 2.16 6.38
C LYS A 47 10.50 2.05 7.73
N LYS A 48 10.17 2.93 8.68
CA LYS A 48 10.73 2.90 10.04
C LYS A 48 10.32 1.65 10.80
N MET A 49 9.10 1.16 10.59
CA MET A 49 8.57 -0.01 11.29
C MET A 49 9.11 -1.34 10.73
N VAL A 50 9.12 -1.51 9.40
CA VAL A 50 9.47 -2.80 8.78
C VAL A 50 10.93 -2.91 8.34
N GLY A 51 11.68 -1.80 8.40
CA GLY A 51 13.06 -1.72 7.93
C GLY A 51 13.19 -1.54 6.41
N ILE A 52 14.35 -1.06 5.96
CA ILE A 52 14.61 -0.64 4.58
C ILE A 52 14.45 -1.78 3.57
N SER A 53 14.99 -2.96 3.90
CA SER A 53 14.96 -4.12 3.00
C SER A 53 13.52 -4.59 2.72
N ARG A 54 12.72 -4.80 3.76
CA ARG A 54 11.31 -5.22 3.61
C ARG A 54 10.47 -4.15 2.96
N HIS A 55 10.66 -2.88 3.34
CA HIS A 55 10.00 -1.74 2.71
C HIS A 55 10.17 -1.73 1.18
N ASN A 56 11.42 -1.84 0.71
CA ASN A 56 11.71 -1.78 -0.72
C ASN A 56 11.10 -2.97 -1.48
N ARG A 57 11.19 -4.17 -0.92
CA ARG A 57 10.61 -5.38 -1.54
C ARG A 57 9.08 -5.29 -1.65
N VAL A 58 8.41 -4.79 -0.62
CA VAL A 58 6.96 -4.60 -0.64
C VAL A 58 6.56 -3.54 -1.67
N LEU A 59 7.28 -2.41 -1.76
CA LEU A 59 6.98 -1.39 -2.77
C LEU A 59 7.19 -1.84 -4.21
N ILE A 60 8.22 -2.66 -4.46
CA ILE A 60 8.39 -3.30 -5.77
C ILE A 60 7.18 -4.18 -6.09
N GLN A 61 6.70 -4.96 -5.11
CA GLN A 61 5.53 -5.81 -5.29
C GLN A 61 4.26 -5.00 -5.52
N VAL A 62 4.07 -3.87 -4.81
CA VAL A 62 2.96 -2.93 -5.07
C VAL A 62 2.98 -2.47 -6.53
N SER A 63 4.15 -2.05 -7.02
CA SER A 63 4.30 -1.61 -8.43
C SER A 63 4.04 -2.73 -9.44
N ILE A 64 4.43 -3.97 -9.14
CA ILE A 64 4.10 -5.15 -9.95
C ILE A 64 2.59 -5.42 -9.95
N ILE A 65 1.91 -5.27 -8.82
CA ILE A 65 0.45 -5.45 -8.74
C ILE A 65 -0.26 -4.35 -9.54
N GLU A 66 0.18 -3.10 -9.42
CA GLU A 66 -0.36 -1.96 -10.17
C GLU A 66 -0.16 -2.14 -11.68
N SER A 67 1.00 -2.65 -12.13
CA SER A 67 1.27 -2.88 -13.55
C SER A 67 0.47 -4.04 -14.17
N ARG A 68 -0.02 -4.97 -13.33
CA ARG A 68 -0.90 -6.07 -13.75
C ARG A 68 -2.38 -5.65 -13.84
N GLY A 69 -2.72 -4.46 -13.36
CA GLY A 69 -4.09 -3.99 -13.32
C GLY A 69 -4.64 -3.56 -14.67
N ARG A 70 -5.84 -4.05 -15.01
CA ARG A 70 -6.78 -3.43 -15.99
C ARG A 70 -7.23 -2.00 -15.62
N TYR A 71 -6.67 -1.41 -14.55
CA TYR A 71 -7.05 -0.14 -13.92
C TYR A 71 -5.90 0.86 -13.85
N ALA A 72 -4.83 0.66 -14.63
CA ALA A 72 -3.71 1.60 -14.76
C ALA A 72 -4.12 3.02 -15.25
N ASN A 73 -5.38 3.21 -15.66
CA ASN A 73 -5.91 4.45 -16.24
C ASN A 73 -6.70 5.34 -15.27
N VAL A 74 -6.50 5.22 -13.95
CA VAL A 74 -7.04 6.22 -13.02
C VAL A 74 -5.87 7.05 -12.50
N VAL A 75 -5.37 7.94 -13.36
CA VAL A 75 -4.54 9.09 -13.02
C VAL A 75 -5.29 10.34 -13.47
#